data_AF-U6K361-F1
#
_entry.id   AF-U6K361-F1
#
_cell.length_a   1.000
_cell.length_b   1.000
_cell.length_c   1.000
_cell.angle_alpha   90.00
_cell.angle_beta   90.00
_cell.angle_gamma   90.00
#
_symmetry.space_group_name_H-M   'P 1'
#
loop_
_entity.id
_entity.type
_entity.pdbx_description
1 polymer ?
#
loop_
_entity_poly.entity_id
_entity_poly.type
_entity_poly.pdbx_seq_one_letter_code
_entity_poly.pdbx_strand_id
1 'polypeptide(L)'
;MQTLTQRDVYQFVRLMGRSASLLTLECSLRCHPNMTFVGEEVQAKKQSLKQLVAMTADLVETRAKLGKLYGVILLPEGLIEFIPEVGVLIQEINNIVAAGEFDRSKLTPASREVLDMLPTHTQQQLLLDRDPHGNVQVALIHTEQLLLEMTTEELKRRGFKHPFNGRCTYLGYEGRSGFPSDFDSIYCYALGNVAGALIQNNLVF
;
A
#
# COMPACT_ATOMS: atom_id res chain seq x y z
N MET A 1 -0.01 5.85 -19.91
CA MET A 1 -0.28 5.90 -21.38
C MET A 1 -0.71 4.54 -21.93
N GLN A 2 -0.04 3.42 -21.59
CA GLN A 2 -0.38 2.08 -22.12
C GLN A 2 -1.82 1.60 -21.80
N THR A 3 -2.36 1.88 -20.62
CA THR A 3 -3.69 1.41 -20.20
C THR A 3 -4.82 1.96 -21.08
N LEU A 4 -4.70 3.22 -21.54
CA LEU A 4 -5.70 3.85 -22.41
C LEU A 4 -5.65 3.32 -23.85
N THR A 5 -4.51 2.77 -24.24
CA THR A 5 -4.24 2.21 -25.58
C THR A 5 -4.70 0.75 -25.66
N GLN A 6 -4.35 -0.09 -24.69
CA GLN A 6 -4.74 -1.52 -24.69
C GLN A 6 -6.19 -1.73 -24.19
N ARG A 7 -6.67 -0.88 -23.25
CA ARG A 7 -8.05 -0.86 -22.74
C ARG A 7 -8.58 -2.16 -22.13
N ASP A 8 -7.69 -3.00 -21.64
CA ASP A 8 -8.00 -4.34 -21.11
C ASP A 8 -7.30 -4.66 -19.79
N VAL A 9 -6.57 -3.71 -19.19
CA VAL A 9 -5.77 -3.92 -17.97
C VAL A 9 -6.16 -2.95 -16.85
N TYR A 10 -6.26 -3.48 -15.63
CA TYR A 10 -6.24 -2.69 -14.40
C TYR A 10 -4.84 -2.66 -13.80
N GLN A 11 -4.29 -1.46 -13.67
CA GLN A 11 -2.97 -1.23 -13.11
C GLN A 11 -3.10 -0.91 -11.62
N PHE A 12 -2.56 -1.77 -10.76
CA PHE A 12 -2.37 -1.53 -9.33
C PHE A 12 -0.96 -1.00 -9.13
N VAL A 13 -0.84 0.29 -8.79
CA VAL A 13 0.44 0.97 -8.61
C VAL A 13 0.67 1.21 -7.14
N ARG A 14 1.62 0.48 -6.56
CA ARG A 14 2.14 0.74 -5.22
C ARG A 14 3.19 1.83 -5.31
N LEU A 15 2.97 2.88 -4.53
CA LEU A 15 3.89 4.00 -4.41
C LEU A 15 4.60 3.92 -3.07
N MET A 16 5.91 4.13 -3.11
CA MET A 16 6.71 4.16 -1.88
C MET A 16 6.18 5.21 -0.90
N GLY A 17 6.12 4.82 0.37
CA GLY A 17 5.58 5.67 1.42
C GLY A 17 5.18 4.81 2.59
N ARG A 18 6.06 4.73 3.60
CA ARG A 18 5.87 3.86 4.75
C ARG A 18 4.75 4.37 5.66
N SER A 19 4.91 5.57 6.20
CA SER A 19 4.08 6.03 7.33
C SER A 19 2.99 7.02 6.95
N ALA A 20 2.95 7.47 5.70
CA ALA A 20 1.98 8.46 5.25
C ALA A 20 1.71 8.32 3.75
N SER A 21 0.51 8.74 3.32
CA SER A 21 0.07 8.67 1.93
C SER A 21 0.41 9.93 1.12
N LEU A 22 1.32 10.79 1.59
CA LEU A 22 1.63 12.08 0.96
C LEU A 22 2.03 11.93 -0.52
N LEU A 23 2.96 11.02 -0.82
CA LEU A 23 3.38 10.76 -2.20
C LEU A 23 2.22 10.25 -3.05
N THR A 24 1.45 9.31 -2.51
CA THR A 24 0.29 8.72 -3.18
C THR A 24 -0.79 9.76 -3.50
N LEU A 25 -1.06 10.67 -2.56
CA LEU A 25 -2.01 11.76 -2.74
C LEU A 25 -1.53 12.75 -3.80
N GLU A 26 -0.26 13.16 -3.77
CA GLU A 26 0.32 14.04 -4.78
C GLU A 26 0.24 13.39 -6.18
N CYS A 27 0.67 12.13 -6.31
CA CYS A 27 0.53 11.39 -7.58
C CYS A 27 -0.93 11.31 -8.05
N SER A 28 -1.88 11.16 -7.14
CA SER A 28 -3.31 11.14 -7.47
C SER A 28 -3.80 12.48 -8.02
N LEU A 29 -3.42 13.59 -7.38
CA LEU A 29 -3.76 14.95 -7.82
C LEU A 29 -3.16 15.29 -9.21
N ARG A 30 -1.97 14.75 -9.52
CA ARG A 30 -1.28 15.00 -10.79
C ARG A 30 -1.77 14.11 -11.93
N CYS A 31 -2.13 12.86 -11.62
CA CYS A 31 -2.40 11.84 -12.64
C CYS A 31 -3.89 11.49 -12.80
N HIS A 32 -4.76 11.93 -11.88
CA HIS A 32 -6.20 11.64 -11.87
C HIS A 32 -6.53 10.15 -12.11
N PRO A 33 -5.99 9.23 -11.27
CA PRO A 33 -6.29 7.80 -11.37
C PRO A 33 -7.77 7.51 -11.13
N ASN A 34 -8.22 6.29 -11.44
CA ASN A 34 -9.62 5.92 -11.24
C ASN A 34 -9.98 5.66 -9.78
N MET A 35 -9.00 5.27 -8.98
CA MET A 35 -9.11 5.13 -7.53
C MET A 35 -7.76 5.37 -6.88
N THR A 36 -7.78 5.89 -5.66
CA THR A 36 -6.60 6.09 -4.83
C THR A 36 -6.95 5.70 -3.41
N PHE A 37 -6.13 4.86 -2.80
CA PHE A 37 -6.21 4.62 -1.37
C PHE A 37 -5.37 5.65 -0.61
N VAL A 38 -5.93 6.16 0.49
CA VAL A 38 -5.24 7.02 1.46
C VAL A 38 -5.29 6.30 2.80
N GLY A 39 -4.13 5.86 3.29
CA GLY A 39 -4.03 5.08 4.52
C GLY A 39 -4.67 5.78 5.72
N GLU A 40 -4.44 7.07 5.88
CA GLU A 40 -5.00 7.89 6.95
C GLU A 40 -6.53 7.90 6.92
N GLU A 41 -7.14 7.91 5.73
CA GLU A 41 -8.60 7.80 5.56
C GLU A 41 -9.11 6.40 5.93
N VAL A 42 -8.41 5.36 5.48
CA VAL A 42 -8.71 3.95 5.81
C VAL A 42 -8.73 3.75 7.31
N GLN A 43 -7.71 4.24 8.01
CA GLN A 43 -7.59 4.16 9.47
C GLN A 43 -8.69 4.97 10.16
N ALA A 44 -8.92 6.22 9.74
CA ALA A 44 -9.92 7.10 10.35
C ALA A 44 -11.34 6.54 10.23
N LYS A 45 -11.66 5.94 9.08
CA LYS A 45 -12.96 5.30 8.82
C LYS A 45 -13.04 3.87 9.35
N LYS A 46 -11.95 3.34 9.94
CA LYS A 46 -11.82 1.95 10.39
C LYS A 46 -12.23 0.94 9.32
N GLN A 47 -11.78 1.19 8.09
CA GLN A 47 -12.15 0.35 6.96
C GLN A 47 -11.42 -0.99 7.04
N SER A 48 -12.17 -2.08 6.84
CA SER A 48 -11.60 -3.42 6.81
C SER A 48 -11.02 -3.76 5.44
N LEU A 49 -10.12 -4.75 5.40
CA LEU A 49 -9.54 -5.26 4.15
C LEU A 49 -10.63 -5.73 3.18
N LYS A 50 -11.67 -6.41 3.71
CA LYS A 50 -12.86 -6.81 2.92
C LYS A 50 -13.57 -5.60 2.31
N GLN A 51 -13.68 -4.48 3.04
CA GLN A 51 -14.30 -3.26 2.52
C GLN A 51 -13.45 -2.64 1.41
N LEU A 52 -12.12 -2.58 1.55
CA LEU A 52 -11.25 -2.06 0.48
C LEU A 52 -11.34 -2.90 -0.80
N VAL A 53 -11.38 -4.24 -0.65
CA VAL A 53 -11.60 -5.18 -1.76
C VAL A 53 -12.97 -4.96 -2.39
N ALA A 54 -14.03 -4.83 -1.58
CA ALA A 54 -15.39 -4.57 -2.07
C ALA A 54 -15.49 -3.24 -2.84
N MET A 55 -14.88 -2.16 -2.33
CA MET A 55 -14.82 -0.87 -3.02
C MET A 55 -14.10 -0.98 -4.37
N THR A 56 -13.01 -1.75 -4.43
CA THR A 56 -12.29 -1.98 -5.68
C THR A 56 -13.13 -2.77 -6.68
N ALA A 57 -13.82 -3.82 -6.21
CA ALA A 57 -14.75 -4.59 -7.05
C ALA A 57 -15.92 -3.72 -7.55
N ASP A 58 -16.50 -2.86 -6.70
CA ASP A 58 -17.58 -1.93 -7.06
C ASP A 58 -17.13 -0.96 -8.16
N LEU A 59 -15.89 -0.44 -8.08
CA LEU A 59 -15.29 0.40 -9.11
C LEU A 59 -15.21 -0.37 -10.44
N VAL A 60 -14.67 -1.59 -10.42
CA VAL A 60 -14.50 -2.42 -11.62
C VAL A 60 -15.86 -2.72 -12.28
N GLU A 61 -16.86 -3.13 -11.49
CA GLU A 61 -18.21 -3.41 -11.98
C GLU A 61 -18.89 -2.17 -12.55
N THR A 62 -18.78 -1.03 -11.87
CA THR A 62 -19.34 0.24 -12.33
C THR A 62 -18.73 0.69 -13.65
N ARG A 63 -17.42 0.54 -13.80
CA ARG A 63 -16.71 0.88 -15.03
C ARG A 63 -17.00 -0.10 -16.16
N ALA A 64 -17.17 -1.38 -15.85
CA ALA A 64 -17.55 -2.39 -16.83
C ALA A 64 -18.93 -2.12 -17.46
N LYS A 65 -19.89 -1.62 -16.67
CA LYS A 65 -21.20 -1.14 -17.19
C LYS A 65 -21.07 -0.02 -18.23
N LEU A 66 -19.98 0.75 -18.17
CA LEU A 66 -19.63 1.80 -19.13
C LEU A 66 -18.74 1.30 -20.28
N GLY A 67 -18.52 -0.01 -20.40
CA GLY A 67 -17.61 -0.61 -21.37
C GLY A 67 -16.12 -0.34 -21.10
N LYS A 68 -15.75 0.08 -19.89
CA LYS A 68 -14.37 0.38 -19.50
C LYS A 68 -13.79 -0.74 -18.63
N LEU A 69 -13.13 -1.69 -19.28
CA LEU A 69 -12.49 -2.85 -18.62
C LEU A 69 -11.02 -2.60 -18.24
N TYR A 70 -10.67 -1.33 -18.01
CA TYR A 70 -9.33 -0.90 -17.67
C TYR A 70 -9.37 0.21 -16.63
N GLY A 71 -8.26 0.39 -15.92
CA GLY A 71 -8.14 1.49 -14.96
C GLY A 71 -6.78 1.55 -14.27
N VAL A 72 -6.59 2.60 -13.49
CA VAL A 72 -5.40 2.80 -12.65
C VAL A 72 -5.85 3.00 -11.21
N ILE A 73 -5.27 2.23 -10.31
CA ILE A 73 -5.50 2.26 -8.87
C ILE A 73 -4.16 2.55 -8.20
N LEU A 74 -4.10 3.63 -7.42
CA LEU A 74 -2.92 3.98 -6.63
C LEU A 74 -3.09 3.55 -5.18
N LEU A 75 -2.03 3.04 -4.56
CA LEU A 75 -2.00 2.73 -3.15
C LEU A 75 -0.63 3.07 -2.54
N PRO A 76 -0.59 3.52 -1.27
CA PRO A 76 0.67 3.68 -0.55
C PRO A 76 1.24 2.30 -0.16
N GLU A 77 2.55 2.20 -0.12
CA GLU A 77 3.28 1.00 0.31
C GLU A 77 2.82 0.50 1.69
N GLY A 78 2.69 1.40 2.66
CA GLY A 78 2.27 1.09 4.01
C GLY A 78 0.76 0.88 4.20
N LEU A 79 -0.06 0.80 3.14
CA LEU A 79 -1.53 0.75 3.24
C LEU A 79 -2.01 -0.32 4.23
N ILE A 80 -1.34 -1.47 4.28
CA ILE A 80 -1.72 -2.59 5.15
C ILE A 80 -1.61 -2.26 6.65
N GLU A 81 -0.72 -1.34 7.05
CA GLU A 81 -0.57 -0.89 8.45
C GLU A 81 -1.76 -0.03 8.91
N PHE A 82 -2.46 0.61 7.96
CA PHE A 82 -3.61 1.46 8.25
C PHE A 82 -4.91 0.69 8.41
N ILE A 83 -4.93 -0.60 8.05
CA ILE A 83 -6.10 -1.47 8.20
C ILE A 83 -6.14 -1.99 9.66
N PRO A 84 -7.14 -1.59 10.47
CA PRO A 84 -7.10 -1.82 11.91
C PRO A 84 -6.92 -3.28 12.31
N GLU A 85 -7.67 -4.20 11.68
CA GLU A 85 -7.60 -5.62 12.03
C GLU A 85 -6.27 -6.27 11.62
N VAL A 86 -5.60 -5.73 10.59
CA VAL A 86 -4.27 -6.23 10.17
C VAL A 86 -3.18 -5.69 11.10
N GLY A 87 -3.31 -4.44 11.56
CA GLY A 87 -2.42 -3.87 12.58
C GLY A 87 -2.44 -4.69 13.89
N VAL A 88 -3.63 -5.11 14.33
CA VAL A 88 -3.78 -6.00 15.51
C VAL A 88 -3.11 -7.35 15.25
N LEU A 89 -3.34 -7.97 14.08
CA LEU A 89 -2.70 -9.23 13.71
C LEU A 89 -1.16 -9.11 13.69
N ILE A 90 -0.60 -8.06 13.09
CA ILE A 90 0.85 -7.83 13.04
C ILE A 90 1.42 -7.69 14.46
N GLN A 91 0.75 -6.94 15.33
CA GLN A 91 1.20 -6.78 16.71
C GLN A 91 1.16 -8.10 17.50
N GLU A 92 0.12 -8.91 17.32
CA GLU A 92 0.04 -10.24 17.93
C GLU A 92 1.15 -11.16 17.42
N ILE A 93 1.40 -11.19 16.11
CA ILE A 93 2.49 -11.98 15.51
C ILE A 93 3.83 -11.55 16.08
N ASN A 94 4.12 -10.25 16.15
CA ASN A 94 5.36 -9.73 16.72
C ASN A 94 5.56 -10.16 18.17
N ASN A 95 4.51 -10.07 19.00
CA ASN A 95 4.56 -10.47 20.40
C ASN A 95 4.80 -11.99 20.57
N ILE A 96 4.16 -12.82 19.73
CA ILE A 96 4.32 -14.27 19.76
C ILE A 96 5.74 -14.66 19.35
N VAL A 97 6.26 -14.05 18.28
CA VAL A 97 7.60 -14.33 17.73
C VAL A 97 8.70 -13.83 18.67
N ALA A 98 8.50 -12.70 19.34
CA ALA A 98 9.43 -12.21 20.36
C ALA A 98 9.56 -13.19 21.55
N ALA A 99 8.52 -13.99 21.81
CA ALA A 99 8.50 -15.00 22.87
C ALA A 99 9.03 -16.39 22.44
N GLY A 100 9.33 -16.60 21.15
CA GLY A 100 9.82 -17.88 20.62
C GLY A 100 9.29 -18.19 19.22
N GLU A 101 9.13 -19.48 18.90
CA GLU A 101 8.56 -19.88 17.61
C GLU A 101 7.09 -19.46 17.47
N PHE A 102 6.72 -19.06 16.24
CA PHE A 102 5.36 -18.67 15.93
C PHE A 102 4.40 -19.85 16.14
N ASP A 103 3.44 -19.66 17.04
CA ASP A 103 2.38 -20.63 17.32
C ASP A 103 1.03 -20.00 17.02
N ARG A 104 0.39 -20.49 15.95
CA ARG A 104 -0.91 -20.03 15.48
C ARG A 104 -2.02 -20.17 16.52
N SER A 105 -1.89 -21.09 17.49
CA SER A 105 -2.90 -21.27 18.55
C SER A 105 -2.95 -20.09 19.53
N LYS A 106 -1.87 -19.32 19.63
CA LYS A 106 -1.75 -18.15 20.51
C LYS A 106 -2.42 -16.89 19.96
N LEU A 107 -2.82 -16.90 18.68
CA LEU A 107 -3.55 -15.80 18.06
C LEU A 107 -5.00 -15.74 18.57
N THR A 108 -5.52 -14.53 18.73
CA THR A 108 -6.93 -14.34 19.03
C THR A 108 -7.81 -14.90 17.90
N PRO A 109 -9.07 -15.30 18.18
CA PRO A 109 -9.97 -15.81 17.14
C PRO A 109 -10.14 -14.82 15.98
N ALA A 110 -10.19 -13.52 16.27
CA ALA A 110 -10.30 -12.47 15.26
C ALA A 110 -9.02 -12.39 14.40
N SER A 111 -7.84 -12.37 15.01
CA SER A 111 -6.56 -12.35 14.28
C SER A 111 -6.35 -13.61 13.45
N ARG A 112 -6.80 -14.78 13.93
CA ARG A 112 -6.80 -16.03 13.13
C ARG A 112 -7.68 -15.92 11.90
N GLU A 113 -8.89 -15.38 12.06
CA GLU A 113 -9.82 -15.18 10.96
C GLU A 113 -9.22 -14.23 9.90
N VAL A 114 -8.56 -13.14 10.32
CA VAL A 114 -7.86 -12.23 9.39
C VAL A 114 -6.73 -12.95 8.67
N LEU A 115 -5.89 -13.69 9.40
CA LEU A 115 -4.77 -14.45 8.81
C LEU A 115 -5.26 -15.46 7.77
N ASP A 116 -6.36 -16.16 8.04
CA ASP A 116 -6.96 -17.14 7.14
C ASP A 116 -7.57 -16.54 5.87
N MET A 117 -7.94 -15.26 5.90
CA MET A 117 -8.43 -14.54 4.73
C MET A 117 -7.32 -14.09 3.79
N LEU A 118 -6.10 -13.98 4.29
CA LEU A 118 -4.96 -13.54 3.47
C LEU A 118 -4.52 -14.69 2.56
N PRO A 119 -4.10 -14.40 1.31
CA PRO A 119 -3.46 -15.37 0.44
C PRO A 119 -2.20 -15.95 1.09
N THR A 120 -1.88 -17.22 0.77
CA THR A 120 -0.74 -17.95 1.34
C THR A 120 0.57 -17.19 1.24
N HIS A 121 0.80 -16.48 0.12
CA HIS A 121 2.02 -15.70 -0.07
C HIS A 121 2.12 -14.54 0.94
N THR A 122 1.03 -13.81 1.18
CA THR A 122 0.99 -12.73 2.17
C THR A 122 1.13 -13.26 3.60
N GLN A 123 0.55 -14.42 3.91
CA GLN A 123 0.76 -15.08 5.20
C GLN A 123 2.25 -15.39 5.42
N GLN A 124 2.94 -15.91 4.40
CA GLN A 124 4.38 -16.18 4.48
C GLN A 124 5.20 -14.91 4.70
N GLN A 125 4.91 -13.82 3.98
CA GLN A 125 5.58 -12.52 4.16
C GLN A 125 5.43 -12.00 5.61
N LEU A 126 4.23 -12.12 6.18
CA LEU A 126 3.98 -11.74 7.58
C LEU A 126 4.77 -12.59 8.59
N LEU A 127 5.05 -13.86 8.28
CA LEU A 127 5.70 -14.79 9.21
C LEU A 127 7.23 -14.83 9.09
N LEU A 128 7.77 -14.59 7.89
CA LEU A 128 9.18 -14.82 7.59
C LEU A 128 10.01 -13.54 7.56
N ASP A 129 9.42 -12.42 7.14
CA ASP A 129 10.20 -11.20 6.91
C ASP A 129 10.33 -10.38 8.20
N ARG A 130 11.57 -10.21 8.67
CA ARG A 130 11.89 -9.52 9.92
C ARG A 130 12.89 -8.40 9.71
N ASP A 131 12.66 -7.26 10.35
CA ASP A 131 13.60 -6.16 10.41
C ASP A 131 14.74 -6.43 11.42
N PRO A 132 15.78 -5.58 11.49
CA PRO A 132 16.88 -5.74 12.45
C PRO A 132 16.47 -5.76 13.92
N HIS A 133 15.25 -5.34 14.24
CA HIS A 133 14.69 -5.32 15.59
C HIS A 133 13.77 -6.52 15.88
N GLY A 134 13.59 -7.42 14.91
CA GLY A 134 12.74 -8.61 15.04
C GLY A 134 11.26 -8.37 14.76
N ASN A 135 10.87 -7.21 14.22
CA ASN A 135 9.49 -6.92 13.84
C ASN A 135 9.19 -7.37 12.42
N VAL A 136 7.92 -7.65 12.12
CA VAL A 136 7.44 -7.89 10.75
C VAL A 136 7.82 -6.73 9.82
N GLN A 137 8.48 -7.06 8.70
CA GLN A 137 8.90 -6.04 7.74
C GLN A 137 7.76 -5.66 6.78
N VAL A 138 6.87 -4.80 7.24
CA VAL A 138 5.64 -4.44 6.51
C VAL A 138 5.89 -3.84 5.11
N ALA A 139 7.01 -3.13 4.94
CA ALA A 139 7.46 -2.59 3.65
C ALA A 139 7.65 -3.66 2.55
N LEU A 140 7.90 -4.92 2.91
CA LEU A 140 8.05 -6.03 1.97
C LEU A 140 6.71 -6.65 1.57
N ILE A 141 5.61 -6.30 2.24
CA ILE A 141 4.31 -6.84 1.91
C ILE A 141 3.82 -6.22 0.61
N HIS A 142 3.55 -7.07 -0.38
CA HIS A 142 3.07 -6.66 -1.70
C HIS A 142 1.56 -6.37 -1.64
N THR A 143 1.18 -5.27 -0.99
CA THR A 143 -0.22 -4.89 -0.77
C THR A 143 -1.03 -4.73 -2.06
N GLU A 144 -0.38 -4.32 -3.16
CA GLU A 144 -0.96 -4.26 -4.50
C GLU A 144 -1.36 -5.62 -5.03
N GLN A 145 -0.52 -6.63 -4.78
CA GLN A 145 -0.77 -8.00 -5.20
C GLN A 145 -1.85 -8.63 -4.33
N LEU A 146 -1.81 -8.39 -3.01
CA LEU A 146 -2.86 -8.78 -2.08
C LEU A 146 -4.23 -8.27 -2.54
N LEU A 147 -4.35 -6.96 -2.79
CA LEU A 147 -5.61 -6.35 -3.23
C LEU A 147 -6.05 -6.90 -4.59
N LEU A 148 -5.12 -7.11 -5.52
CA LEU A 148 -5.44 -7.68 -6.83
C LEU A 148 -6.01 -9.09 -6.70
N GLU A 149 -5.34 -9.97 -5.97
CA GLU A 149 -5.77 -11.37 -5.76
C GLU A 149 -7.14 -11.43 -5.08
N MET A 150 -7.32 -10.70 -3.98
CA MET A 150 -8.59 -10.68 -3.25
C MET A 150 -9.72 -10.05 -4.07
N THR A 151 -9.45 -8.99 -4.84
CA THR A 151 -10.46 -8.39 -5.75
C THR A 151 -10.84 -9.36 -6.85
N THR A 152 -9.89 -10.14 -7.36
CA THR A 152 -10.16 -11.16 -8.37
C THR A 152 -11.12 -12.22 -7.84
N GLU A 153 -10.89 -12.72 -6.63
CA GLU A 153 -11.78 -13.70 -5.98
C GLU A 153 -13.15 -13.09 -5.65
N GLU A 154 -13.19 -11.84 -5.20
CA GLU A 154 -14.46 -11.14 -4.92
C GLU A 154 -15.29 -10.94 -6.20
N LEU A 155 -14.67 -10.55 -7.32
CA LEU A 155 -15.36 -10.43 -8.61
C LEU A 155 -15.90 -11.77 -9.11
N LYS A 156 -15.12 -12.87 -8.94
CA LYS A 156 -15.62 -14.22 -9.24
C LYS A 156 -16.82 -14.59 -8.38
N ARG A 157 -16.77 -14.31 -7.08
CA ARG A 157 -17.87 -14.55 -6.13
C ARG A 157 -19.14 -13.78 -6.52
N ARG A 158 -19.00 -12.58 -7.06
CA ARG A 158 -20.10 -11.74 -7.57
C ARG A 158 -20.64 -12.19 -8.93
N GLY A 159 -20.02 -13.18 -9.58
CA GLY A 159 -20.42 -13.63 -10.92
C GLY A 159 -20.08 -12.62 -12.03
N PHE A 160 -19.01 -11.85 -11.85
CA PHE A 160 -18.53 -10.89 -12.85
C PHE A 160 -18.20 -11.59 -14.17
N LYS A 161 -18.83 -11.17 -15.27
CA LYS A 161 -18.78 -11.85 -16.57
C LYS A 161 -17.71 -11.33 -17.53
N HIS A 162 -17.05 -10.23 -17.19
CA HIS A 162 -16.05 -9.61 -18.05
C HIS A 162 -14.63 -10.07 -17.66
N PRO A 163 -13.66 -10.05 -18.60
CA PRO A 163 -12.28 -10.30 -18.24
C PRO A 163 -11.77 -9.23 -17.27
N PHE A 164 -10.99 -9.66 -16.29
CA PHE A 164 -10.31 -8.80 -15.33
C PHE A 164 -8.83 -9.14 -15.32
N ASN A 165 -8.03 -8.34 -16.03
CA ASN A 165 -6.58 -8.51 -16.10
C ASN A 165 -5.91 -7.46 -15.22
N GLY A 166 -5.38 -7.89 -14.07
CA GLY A 166 -4.61 -7.03 -13.20
C GLY A 166 -3.11 -7.05 -13.52
N ARG A 167 -2.46 -5.90 -13.38
CA ARG A 167 -1.00 -5.80 -13.34
C ARG A 167 -0.57 -4.98 -12.14
N CYS A 168 0.44 -5.47 -11.44
CA CYS A 168 1.05 -4.79 -10.32
C CYS A 168 2.31 -4.05 -10.77
N THR A 169 2.54 -2.86 -10.24
CA THR A 169 3.79 -2.12 -10.41
C THR A 169 4.11 -1.41 -9.12
N TYR A 170 5.35 -1.55 -8.67
CA TYR A 170 5.88 -0.81 -7.54
C TYR A 170 6.79 0.28 -8.06
N LEU A 171 6.52 1.53 -7.67
CA LEU A 171 7.37 2.68 -8.00
C LEU A 171 7.92 3.28 -6.70
N GLY A 172 9.24 3.31 -6.58
CA GLY A 172 9.92 3.79 -5.38
C GLY A 172 11.40 4.06 -5.58
N TYR A 173 12.21 2.99 -5.71
CA TYR A 173 13.67 3.10 -5.74
C TYR A 173 14.19 3.99 -6.87
N GLU A 174 13.56 3.92 -8.04
CA GLU A 174 13.89 4.73 -9.21
C GLU A 174 13.71 6.24 -8.98
N GLY A 175 12.89 6.64 -8.00
CA GLY A 175 12.64 8.05 -7.66
C GLY A 175 13.58 8.62 -6.60
N ARG A 176 14.36 7.80 -5.88
CA ARG A 176 15.15 8.25 -4.72
C ARG A 176 16.51 8.87 -5.07
N SER A 177 17.09 8.47 -6.20
CA SER A 177 18.46 8.85 -6.60
C SER A 177 18.50 9.44 -8.01
N GLY A 178 17.38 10.03 -8.45
CA GLY A 178 17.31 10.79 -9.69
C GLY A 178 17.96 12.18 -9.56
N PHE A 179 18.13 12.87 -10.69
CA PHE A 179 18.51 14.28 -10.64
C PHE A 179 17.42 15.09 -9.94
N PRO A 180 17.79 15.99 -8.99
CA PRO A 180 16.82 16.81 -8.29
C PRO A 180 16.13 17.77 -9.26
N SER A 181 14.89 18.14 -8.94
CA SER A 181 14.21 19.24 -9.64
C SER A 181 14.89 20.58 -9.34
N ASP A 182 14.56 21.63 -10.10
CA ASP A 182 15.01 22.99 -9.79
C ASP A 182 14.57 23.41 -8.37
N PHE A 183 13.36 23.02 -7.97
CA PHE A 183 12.84 23.26 -6.62
C PHE A 183 13.72 22.59 -5.56
N ASP A 184 13.99 21.29 -5.69
CA ASP A 184 14.80 20.54 -4.71
C ASP A 184 16.25 21.04 -4.69
N SER A 185 16.80 21.44 -5.84
CA SER A 185 18.16 21.98 -5.94
C SER A 185 18.30 23.30 -5.19
N ILE A 186 17.37 24.24 -5.40
CA ILE A 186 17.36 25.53 -4.71
C ILE A 186 17.09 25.33 -3.21
N TYR A 187 16.11 24.49 -2.88
CA TYR A 187 15.72 24.23 -1.50
C TYR A 187 16.86 23.59 -0.69
N CYS A 188 17.49 22.53 -1.20
CA CYS A 188 18.61 21.88 -0.53
C CYS A 188 19.84 22.80 -0.40
N TYR A 189 20.13 23.61 -1.42
CA TYR A 189 21.20 24.59 -1.35
C TYR A 189 20.92 25.65 -0.26
N ALA A 190 19.69 26.16 -0.20
CA ALA A 190 19.29 27.12 0.82
C ALA A 190 19.36 26.53 2.24
N LEU A 191 18.88 25.30 2.44
CA LEU A 191 18.98 24.60 3.72
C LEU A 191 20.43 24.51 4.22
N GLY A 192 21.37 24.14 3.34
CA GLY A 192 22.79 24.08 3.70
C GLY A 192 23.37 25.44 4.11
N ASN A 193 23.03 26.50 3.37
CA ASN A 193 23.46 27.86 3.72
C ASN A 193 22.89 28.33 5.06
N VAL A 194 21.59 28.08 5.30
CA VAL A 194 20.93 28.44 6.56
C VAL A 194 21.55 27.68 7.73
N ALA A 195 21.82 26.37 7.57
CA ALA A 195 22.49 25.58 8.60
C ALA A 195 23.88 26.16 8.94
N GLY A 196 24.67 26.55 7.94
CA GLY A 196 25.95 27.23 8.14
C GLY A 196 25.81 28.55 8.92
N ALA A 197 24.83 29.37 8.57
CA ALA A 197 24.56 30.63 9.27
C ALA A 197 24.10 30.40 10.73
N LEU A 198 23.28 29.38 10.98
CA LEU A 198 22.84 29.04 12.34
C LEU A 198 24.02 28.63 13.23
N ILE A 199 24.93 27.80 12.73
CA ILE A 199 26.15 27.41 13.44
C ILE A 199 27.02 28.64 13.73
N GLN A 200 27.22 29.51 12.74
CA GLN A 200 28.03 30.74 12.92
C GLN A 200 27.46 31.66 14.02
N ASN A 201 26.15 31.65 14.23
CA ASN A 201 25.47 32.44 15.25
C ASN A 201 25.25 31.69 16.58
N ASN A 202 25.89 30.52 16.77
CA ASN A 202 25.73 29.66 17.95
C ASN A 202 24.27 29.24 18.24
N LEU A 203 23.47 29.09 17.19
CA LEU A 203 22.10 28.57 17.25
C LEU A 203 22.10 27.10 16.85
N VAL A 204 22.69 26.25 17.69
CA VAL A 204 22.66 24.79 17.52
C VAL A 204 21.75 24.22 18.61
N PHE A 205 20.66 23.56 18.21
CA PHE A 205 19.72 22.90 19.11
C PHE A 205 20.21 21.50 19.51
#